data_AF-A0A167JN19-F1
#
_entry.id   AF-A0A167JN19-F1
#
_cell.length_a   1.000
_cell.length_b   1.000
_cell.length_c   1.000
_cell.angle_alpha   90.00
_cell.angle_beta   90.00
_cell.angle_gamma   90.00
#
_symmetry.space_group_name_H-M   'P 1'
#
loop_
_entity.id
_entity.type
_entity.pdbx_description
1 polymer ?
#
loop_
_entity_poly.entity_id
_entity_poly.type
_entity_poly.pdbx_seq_one_letter_code
_entity_poly.pdbx_strand_id
1 'polypeptide(L)'
;MKLFVSLFSISLLTACNTNTFLDVSEFEVDVEKYLSCSSAKKAYAAALDDNGVWGSGFSYGFPTQQLANKRALEECETQRSNHNIQAECVVYFEGNTPVREF
;
A
#
# COMPACT_ATOMS: atom_id res chain seq x y z
N MET A 1 24.13 9.41 -62.96
CA MET A 1 24.69 8.27 -62.21
C MET A 1 25.83 8.76 -61.31
N LYS A 2 25.53 9.00 -60.03
CA LYS A 2 26.52 9.05 -58.94
C LYS A 2 25.83 8.47 -57.71
N LEU A 3 26.30 7.27 -57.33
CA LEU A 3 25.91 6.55 -56.13
C LEU A 3 26.47 7.28 -54.91
N PHE A 4 25.60 7.63 -53.96
CA PHE A 4 26.00 7.87 -52.58
C PHE A 4 25.29 6.84 -51.72
N VAL A 5 26.04 5.81 -51.35
CA VAL A 5 25.65 4.83 -50.33
C VAL A 5 25.89 5.53 -48.98
N SER A 6 24.82 6.00 -48.35
CA SER A 6 24.85 6.51 -46.98
C SER A 6 24.61 5.35 -46.02
N LEU A 7 25.61 5.11 -45.17
CA LEU A 7 25.70 4.06 -44.18
C LEU A 7 24.68 4.27 -43.03
N PHE A 8 24.07 3.16 -42.63
CA PHE A 8 23.62 2.78 -41.30
C PHE A 8 23.20 3.88 -40.31
N SER A 9 21.92 3.86 -39.97
CA SER A 9 21.49 4.11 -38.59
C SER A 9 20.50 2.99 -38.22
N ILE A 10 21.02 1.91 -37.64
CA ILE A 10 20.19 0.94 -36.94
C ILE A 10 19.69 1.69 -35.71
N SER A 11 18.44 2.14 -35.74
CA SER A 11 17.77 2.62 -34.54
C SER A 11 17.78 1.46 -33.54
N LEU A 12 18.55 1.61 -32.45
CA LEU A 12 18.56 0.68 -31.34
C LEU A 12 17.10 0.45 -30.93
N LEU A 13 16.65 -0.80 -31.03
CA LEU A 13 15.50 -1.27 -30.28
C LEU A 13 15.81 -0.97 -28.82
N THR A 14 15.20 0.07 -28.27
CA THR A 14 15.13 0.24 -26.83
C THR A 14 14.29 -0.92 -26.35
N ALA A 15 14.96 -2.01 -25.94
CA ALA A 15 14.30 -3.04 -25.17
C ALA A 15 13.80 -2.35 -23.90
N CYS A 16 12.50 -2.09 -23.82
CA CYS A 16 11.85 -1.88 -22.53
C CYS A 16 12.02 -3.20 -21.77
N ASN A 17 13.13 -3.32 -21.04
CA ASN A 17 13.21 -4.26 -19.94
C ASN A 17 12.35 -3.70 -18.81
N THR A 18 11.03 -3.77 -18.97
CA THR A 18 10.15 -3.90 -17.82
C THR A 18 10.38 -5.29 -17.26
N ASN A 19 11.42 -5.44 -16.45
CA ASN A 19 11.40 -6.46 -15.42
C ASN A 19 10.25 -6.05 -14.48
N THR A 20 9.02 -6.44 -14.83
CA THR A 20 7.90 -6.51 -13.91
C THR A 20 8.20 -7.66 -12.94
N PHE A 21 9.19 -7.45 -12.08
CA PHE A 21 9.25 -8.16 -10.82
C PHE A 21 8.23 -7.47 -9.93
N LEU A 22 7.20 -8.21 -9.55
CA LEU A 22 6.13 -7.77 -8.66
C LEU A 22 6.76 -7.35 -7.32
N ASP A 23 7.15 -6.08 -7.21
CA ASP A 23 7.42 -5.44 -5.93
C ASP A 23 6.05 -5.06 -5.34
N VAL A 24 5.30 -6.08 -4.92
CA VAL A 24 4.11 -5.87 -4.09
C VAL A 24 4.63 -5.26 -2.81
N SER A 25 4.21 -4.04 -2.53
CA SER A 25 4.70 -3.32 -1.35
C SER A 25 4.35 -4.11 -0.09
N GLU A 26 5.22 -4.07 0.93
CA GLU A 26 4.92 -4.71 2.23
C GLU A 26 3.57 -4.26 2.80
N PHE A 27 3.19 -3.02 2.47
CA PHE A 27 1.89 -2.44 2.76
C PHE A 27 0.72 -3.22 2.14
N GLU A 28 0.79 -3.53 0.83
CA GLU A 28 -0.24 -4.32 0.15
C GLU A 28 -0.38 -5.71 0.77
N VAL A 29 0.73 -6.36 1.14
CA VAL A 29 0.72 -7.65 1.83
C VAL A 29 0.01 -7.58 3.19
N ASP A 30 0.22 -6.51 3.94
CA ASP A 30 -0.45 -6.30 5.24
C ASP A 30 -1.96 -6.02 5.07
N VAL A 31 -2.34 -5.27 4.04
CA VAL A 31 -3.75 -5.06 3.67
C VAL A 31 -4.41 -6.38 3.24
N GLU A 32 -3.75 -7.19 2.42
CA GLU A 32 -4.26 -8.50 1.99
C GLU A 32 -4.47 -9.45 3.18
N LYS A 33 -3.51 -9.47 4.11
CA LYS A 33 -3.63 -10.22 5.36
C LYS A 33 -4.85 -9.77 6.15
N TYR A 34 -5.11 -8.46 6.23
CA TYR A 34 -6.31 -7.95 6.86
C TYR A 34 -7.61 -8.37 6.15
N LEU A 35 -7.62 -8.27 4.82
CA LEU A 35 -8.78 -8.62 4.00
C LEU A 35 -9.11 -10.13 4.08
N SER A 36 -8.12 -10.99 4.31
CA SER A 36 -8.30 -12.44 4.42
C SER A 36 -9.19 -12.88 5.60
N CYS A 37 -9.36 -12.05 6.63
CA CYS A 37 -10.23 -12.40 7.78
C CYS A 37 -11.71 -12.14 7.47
N SER A 38 -12.59 -13.11 7.70
CA SER A 38 -14.02 -13.05 7.35
C SER A 38 -14.91 -12.25 8.31
N SER A 39 -14.36 -11.62 9.35
CA SER A 39 -15.16 -10.87 10.31
C SER A 39 -15.83 -9.65 9.66
N ALA A 40 -17.15 -9.55 9.78
CA ALA A 40 -17.91 -8.39 9.29
C ALA A 40 -17.63 -7.11 10.10
N LYS A 41 -17.12 -7.24 11.34
CA LYS A 41 -16.83 -6.11 12.25
C LYS A 41 -15.34 -6.06 12.50
N LYS A 42 -14.63 -5.51 11.52
CA LYS A 42 -13.18 -5.34 11.49
C LYS A 42 -12.82 -3.96 10.95
N ALA A 43 -11.61 -3.50 11.23
CA ALA A 43 -11.13 -2.21 10.72
C ALA A 43 -9.63 -2.28 10.47
N TYR A 44 -9.16 -1.48 9.51
CA TYR A 44 -7.75 -1.31 9.20
C TYR A 44 -7.42 0.18 9.22
N ALA A 45 -6.41 0.55 10.00
CA ALA A 45 -5.87 1.89 10.05
C ALA A 45 -4.38 1.86 9.72
N ALA A 46 -3.90 2.92 9.06
CA ALA A 46 -2.49 3.08 8.77
C ALA A 46 -2.08 4.56 8.81
N ALA A 47 -0.79 4.77 9.03
CA ALA A 47 -0.10 6.04 8.84
C ALA A 47 0.93 5.84 7.72
N LEU A 48 0.80 6.62 6.65
CA LEU A 48 1.65 6.54 5.45
C LEU A 48 2.44 7.84 5.31
N ASP A 49 3.75 7.79 5.54
CA ASP A 49 4.66 8.93 5.34
C ASP A 49 5.12 9.00 3.88
N ASP A 50 5.28 10.22 3.35
CA ASP A 50 5.85 10.49 2.02
C ASP A 50 7.26 9.92 1.82
N ASN A 51 7.98 9.62 2.92
CA ASN A 51 9.30 9.00 2.91
C ASN A 51 9.26 7.45 2.82
N GLY A 52 8.08 6.85 2.64
CA GLY A 52 7.91 5.41 2.53
C GLY A 52 7.96 4.67 3.88
N VAL A 53 8.02 5.39 5.00
CA VAL A 53 7.88 4.83 6.34
C VAL A 53 6.40 4.72 6.66
N TRP A 54 5.95 3.56 7.12
CA TRP A 54 4.54 3.35 7.42
C TRP A 54 4.34 2.43 8.61
N GLY A 55 3.13 2.47 9.17
CA GLY A 55 2.70 1.61 10.26
C GLY A 55 1.20 1.40 10.20
N SER A 56 0.74 0.26 10.68
CA SER A 56 -0.66 -0.14 10.61
C SER A 56 -1.19 -0.68 11.94
N GLY A 57 -2.50 -0.79 12.01
CA GLY A 57 -3.22 -1.48 13.06
C GLY A 57 -4.53 -2.03 12.53
N PHE A 58 -4.93 -3.20 13.01
CA PHE A 58 -6.19 -3.81 12.57
C PHE A 58 -6.89 -4.57 13.68
N SER A 59 -8.20 -4.71 13.56
CA SER A 59 -9.00 -5.37 14.58
C SER A 59 -10.05 -6.27 13.93
N TYR A 60 -10.47 -7.34 14.61
CA TYR A 60 -11.51 -8.25 14.13
C TYR A 60 -12.46 -8.65 15.25
N GLY A 61 -13.71 -8.96 14.91
CA GLY A 61 -14.67 -9.57 15.83
C GLY A 61 -15.23 -8.62 16.90
N PHE A 62 -15.14 -7.31 16.69
CA PHE A 62 -15.64 -6.35 17.66
C PHE A 62 -17.18 -6.22 17.63
N PRO A 63 -17.84 -5.82 18.74
CA PRO A 63 -19.30 -5.71 18.77
C PRO A 63 -19.89 -4.66 17.81
N THR A 64 -19.13 -3.61 17.49
CA THR A 64 -19.55 -2.53 16.59
C THR A 64 -18.39 -2.09 15.68
N GLN A 65 -18.71 -1.50 14.52
CA GLN A 65 -17.69 -0.94 13.62
C GLN A 65 -16.88 0.16 14.32
N GLN A 66 -17.54 1.01 15.11
CA GLN A 66 -16.87 2.08 15.86
C GLN A 66 -15.82 1.55 16.85
N LEU A 67 -16.09 0.43 17.52
CA LEU A 67 -15.12 -0.22 18.41
C LEU A 67 -13.98 -0.87 17.61
N ALA A 68 -14.28 -1.47 16.45
CA ALA A 68 -13.25 -1.99 15.55
C ALA A 68 -12.30 -0.87 15.08
N ASN A 69 -12.86 0.26 14.63
CA ASN A 69 -12.11 1.44 14.20
C ASN A 69 -11.22 1.97 15.32
N LYS A 70 -11.79 2.12 16.53
CA LYS A 70 -11.03 2.60 17.69
C LYS A 70 -9.82 1.70 17.97
N ARG A 71 -10.03 0.37 17.99
CA ARG A 71 -8.93 -0.58 18.23
C ARG A 71 -7.86 -0.51 17.15
N ALA A 72 -8.26 -0.44 15.88
CA ALA A 72 -7.31 -0.35 14.76
C ALA A 72 -6.47 0.94 14.84
N LEU A 73 -7.09 2.07 15.18
CA LEU A 73 -6.39 3.34 15.39
C LEU A 73 -5.41 3.28 16.57
N GLU A 74 -5.80 2.68 17.70
CA GLU A 74 -4.90 2.51 18.86
C GLU A 74 -3.66 1.67 18.54
N GLU A 75 -3.82 0.60 17.75
CA GLU A 75 -2.69 -0.21 17.26
C GLU A 75 -1.81 0.58 16.30
N CYS A 76 -2.41 1.29 15.34
CA CYS A 76 -1.67 2.15 14.42
C CYS A 76 -0.87 3.22 15.18
N GLU A 77 -1.47 3.89 16.16
CA GLU A 77 -0.79 4.92 16.97
C GLU A 77 0.38 4.34 17.76
N THR A 78 0.26 3.09 18.22
CA THR A 78 1.37 2.38 18.86
C THR A 78 2.52 2.18 17.89
N GLN A 79 2.24 1.71 16.66
CA GLN A 79 3.27 1.56 15.62
C GLN A 79 3.86 2.90 15.18
N ARG A 80 3.01 3.92 15.00
CA ARG A 80 3.39 5.28 14.66
C ARG A 80 4.40 5.84 15.66
N SER A 81 4.12 5.68 16.95
CA SER A 81 5.02 6.10 18.03
C SER A 81 6.31 5.27 18.06
N ASN A 82 6.23 3.94 17.89
CA ASN A 82 7.41 3.06 17.94
C ASN A 82 8.39 3.31 16.79
N HIS A 83 7.87 3.65 15.61
CA HIS A 83 8.67 3.83 14.39
C HIS A 83 8.90 5.30 14.04
N ASN A 84 8.50 6.25 14.90
CA ASN A 84 8.64 7.70 14.69
C ASN A 84 8.01 8.19 13.37
N ILE A 85 6.88 7.60 12.99
CA ILE A 85 6.15 7.96 11.76
C ILE A 85 5.45 9.31 11.97
N GLN A 86 5.63 10.23 11.02
CA GLN A 86 5.10 11.60 11.13
C GLN A 86 3.64 11.71 10.66
N ALA A 87 3.25 10.88 9.70
CA ALA A 87 1.88 10.85 9.18
C ALA A 87 0.87 10.42 10.25
N GLU A 88 -0.35 10.95 10.20
CA GLU A 88 -1.43 10.59 11.12
C GLU A 88 -2.00 9.20 10.82
N CYS A 89 -2.43 8.50 11.86
CA CYS A 89 -3.19 7.26 11.69
C CYS A 89 -4.62 7.55 11.25
N VAL A 90 -5.01 6.98 10.12
CA VAL A 90 -6.37 7.09 9.57
C VAL A 90 -6.93 5.73 9.20
N VAL A 91 -8.26 5.59 9.29
CA VAL A 91 -8.96 4.36 8.87
C VAL A 91 -9.04 4.33 7.34
N TYR A 92 -8.55 3.26 6.75
CA TYR A 92 -8.64 3.00 5.31
C TYR A 92 -9.73 1.99 4.96
N PHE A 93 -10.04 1.06 5.86
CA PHE A 93 -11.12 0.08 5.67
C PHE A 93 -12.02 -0.07 6.88
N GLU A 94 -13.32 -0.14 6.60
CA GLU A 94 -14.35 -0.62 7.51
C GLU A 94 -14.94 -1.93 6.97
N GLY A 95 -14.85 -3.01 7.73
CA GLY A 95 -15.20 -4.33 7.23
C GLY A 95 -14.28 -4.74 6.07
N ASN A 96 -14.82 -4.95 4.87
CA ASN A 96 -14.03 -5.15 3.65
C ASN A 96 -14.10 -3.92 2.71
N THR A 97 -14.72 -2.84 3.16
CA THR A 97 -15.04 -1.69 2.32
C THR A 97 -13.98 -0.61 2.52
N PRO A 98 -13.30 -0.16 1.45
CA PRO A 98 -12.42 0.99 1.54
C PRO A 98 -13.25 2.25 1.83
N VAL A 99 -12.78 3.05 2.79
CA VAL A 99 -13.40 4.34 3.18
C VAL A 99 -12.48 5.53 2.90
N ARG A 100 -11.25 5.26 2.44
CA ARG A 100 -10.23 6.26 2.07
C ARG A 100 -9.29 5.68 1.01
N GLU A 101 -8.78 6.55 0.15
CA GLU A 101 -7.72 6.27 -0.83
C GLU A 101 -6.33 6.50 -0.22
N PHE A 102 -5.34 5.70 -0.67
CA PHE A 102 -3.94 5.80 -0.23
C PHE A 102 -3.25 7.05 -0.77
#